data_AF-A0A441TZW1-F1
#
_entry.id   AF-A0A441TZW1-F1
#
_cell.length_a   1.000
_cell.length_b   1.000
_cell.length_c   1.000
_cell.angle_alpha   90.00
_cell.angle_beta   90.00
_cell.angle_gamma   90.00
#
_symmetry.space_group_name_H-M   'P 1'
#
loop_
_entity.id
_entity.type
_entity.pdbx_description
1 polymer ?
#
loop_
_entity_poly.entity_id
_entity_poly.type
_entity_poly.pdbx_seq_one_letter_code
_entity_poly.pdbx_strand_id
1 'polypeptide(L)'
;NEASDWSLVSIPAGPDGVRIRLTRHAETIRVQYLDASDHHWKPVRLAYFPPSKTVDIGMMCCSPQREGFEVTFSDFSVGPAISRELHD
;
A
#
# COMPACT_ATOMS: atom_id res chain seq x y z
N ASN A 1 16.54 7.29 6.64
CA ASN A 1 15.87 8.54 6.23
C ASN A 1 15.26 9.13 7.50
N GLU A 2 15.60 10.36 7.88
CA GLU A 2 15.11 10.99 9.12
C GLU A 2 13.88 11.89 8.89
N ALA A 3 13.54 12.14 7.62
CA ALA A 3 12.41 12.98 7.24
C ALA A 3 11.29 12.16 6.57
N SER A 4 10.06 12.64 6.72
CA SER A 4 8.93 12.13 5.95
C SER A 4 9.00 12.61 4.50
N ASP A 5 8.80 11.69 3.56
CA ASP A 5 8.69 11.95 2.12
C ASP A 5 7.28 11.55 1.67
N TRP A 6 6.50 12.52 1.22
CA TRP A 6 5.08 12.35 0.93
C TRP A 6 4.81 12.26 -0.56
N SER A 7 3.90 11.34 -0.93
CA SER A 7 3.40 11.18 -2.28
C SER A 7 1.88 11.11 -2.22
N LEU A 8 1.22 11.83 -3.14
CA LEU A 8 -0.24 11.94 -3.19
C LEU A 8 -0.73 11.48 -4.55
N VAL A 9 -1.79 10.67 -4.54
CA VAL A 9 -2.50 10.22 -5.74
C VAL A 9 -3.99 10.15 -5.42
N SER A 10 -4.85 10.52 -6.36
CA SER A 10 -6.29 10.26 -6.26
C SER A 10 -6.56 8.81 -6.60
N ILE A 11 -7.14 8.06 -5.65
CA ILE A 11 -7.58 6.68 -5.84
C ILE A 11 -9.12 6.66 -5.73
N PRO A 12 -9.85 6.42 -6.83
CA PRO A 12 -11.29 6.24 -6.75
C PRO A 12 -11.59 4.93 -6.01
N ALA A 13 -12.38 5.02 -4.95
CA ALA A 13 -12.83 3.83 -4.22
C ALA A 13 -13.91 3.09 -5.03
N GLY A 14 -13.81 1.76 -5.06
CA GLY A 14 -14.88 0.90 -5.58
C GLY A 14 -16.00 0.71 -4.55
N PRO A 15 -17.07 -0.03 -4.91
CA PRO A 15 -18.15 -0.38 -3.98
C PRO A 15 -17.66 -1.08 -2.71
N ASP A 16 -16.61 -1.89 -2.82
CA ASP A 16 -16.00 -2.64 -1.71
C ASP A 16 -14.84 -1.87 -1.04
N GLY A 17 -14.70 -0.57 -1.32
CA GLY A 17 -13.63 0.27 -0.82
C GLY A 17 -12.37 0.26 -1.69
N VAL A 18 -11.21 0.43 -1.04
CA VAL A 18 -9.90 0.50 -1.70
C VAL A 18 -9.08 -0.73 -1.34
N ARG A 19 -8.52 -1.40 -2.35
CA ARG A 19 -7.60 -2.52 -2.14
C ARG A 19 -6.17 -2.08 -2.39
N ILE A 20 -5.30 -2.28 -1.41
CA ILE A 20 -3.87 -1.94 -1.47
C ILE A 20 -3.04 -3.21 -1.45
N ARG A 21 -1.95 -3.23 -2.22
CA ARG A 21 -0.93 -4.27 -2.19
C ARG A 21 0.43 -3.64 -1.93
N LEU A 22 1.15 -4.17 -0.95
CA LEU A 22 2.54 -3.83 -0.68
C LEU A 22 3.40 -5.05 -1.03
N THR A 23 4.47 -4.84 -1.78
CA THR A 23 5.46 -5.89 -2.06
C THR A 23 6.85 -5.38 -1.71
N ARG A 24 7.58 -6.14 -0.88
CA ARG A 24 9.00 -5.90 -0.63
C ARG A 24 9.84 -6.68 -1.62
N HIS A 25 10.70 -5.98 -2.36
CA HIS A 25 11.76 -6.55 -3.18
C HIS A 25 13.11 -6.07 -2.63
N ALA A 26 13.74 -6.87 -1.78
CA ALA A 26 14.98 -6.51 -1.10
C ALA A 26 14.88 -5.12 -0.42
N GLU A 27 15.60 -4.12 -0.92
CA GLU A 27 15.63 -2.74 -0.40
C GLU A 27 14.55 -1.83 -1.01
N THR A 28 13.55 -2.40 -1.67
CA THR A 28 12.49 -1.65 -2.33
C THR A 28 11.12 -2.07 -1.81
N ILE A 29 10.24 -1.10 -1.56
CA ILE A 29 8.80 -1.32 -1.39
C ILE A 29 8.07 -0.79 -2.62
N ARG A 30 7.25 -1.67 -3.20
CA ARG A 30 6.28 -1.35 -4.25
C ARG A 30 4.90 -1.26 -3.60
N VAL A 31 4.24 -0.12 -3.76
CA VAL A 31 2.85 0.11 -3.31
C VAL A 31 1.97 0.22 -4.55
N GLN A 32 0.90 -0.57 -4.59
CA GLN A 32 -0.10 -0.56 -5.66
C GLN A 32 -1.50 -0.47 -5.07
N TYR A 33 -2.42 0.09 -5.84
CA TYR A 33 -3.86 -0.04 -5.61
C TYR A 33 -4.49 -0.84 -6.74
N LEU A 34 -5.61 -1.50 -6.46
CA LEU A 34 -6.45 -2.11 -7.48
C LEU A 34 -7.40 -1.04 -8.02
N ASP A 35 -7.31 -0.73 -9.31
CA ASP A 35 -8.21 0.23 -9.93
C ASP A 35 -9.60 -0.41 -10.13
N ALA A 36 -10.65 0.27 -9.66
CA ALA A 36 -12.01 -0.24 -9.72
C ALA A 36 -12.63 -0.21 -11.13
N SER A 37 -12.04 0.54 -12.06
CA SER A 37 -12.56 0.67 -13.44
C SER A 37 -12.10 -0.45 -14.36
N ASP A 38 -10.87 -0.93 -14.19
CA ASP A 38 -10.25 -1.91 -15.08
C ASP A 38 -9.71 -3.16 -14.35
N HIS A 39 -9.80 -3.19 -13.01
CA HIS A 39 -9.29 -4.28 -12.17
C HIS A 39 -7.79 -4.57 -12.32
N HIS A 40 -6.99 -3.58 -12.73
CA HIS A 40 -5.53 -3.70 -12.79
C HIS A 40 -4.84 -3.07 -11.56
N TRP A 41 -3.68 -3.63 -11.21
CA TRP A 41 -2.85 -3.12 -10.12
C TRP A 41 -1.95 -1.97 -10.57
N LYS A 42 -2.34 -0.73 -10.24
CA LYS A 42 -1.60 0.47 -10.66
C LYS A 42 -0.57 0.89 -9.60
N PRO A 43 0.67 1.22 -9.98
CA PRO A 43 1.70 1.66 -9.05
C PRO A 43 1.38 3.04 -8.48
N VAL A 44 1.56 3.18 -7.17
CA VAL A 44 1.45 4.46 -6.44
C VAL A 44 2.83 4.97 -6.05
N ARG A 45 3.68 4.06 -5.55
CA ARG A 45 5.01 4.40 -5.08
C ARG A 45 5.94 3.22 -5.28
N LEU A 46 7.14 3.51 -5.76
CA LEU A 46 8.30 2.65 -5.65
C LEU A 46 9.33 3.43 -4.84
N ALA A 47 9.76 2.88 -3.70
CA ALA A 47 10.64 3.60 -2.80
C ALA A 47 11.65 2.67 -2.14
N TYR A 48 12.80 3.26 -1.81
CA TYR A 48 13.78 2.60 -0.97
C TYR A 48 13.18 2.31 0.41
N PHE A 49 13.41 1.09 0.90
CA PHE A 49 13.08 0.65 2.24
C PHE A 49 14.27 -0.14 2.80
N PRO A 50 14.90 0.32 3.88
CA PRO A 50 16.20 -0.21 4.31
C PRO A 50 16.15 -1.72 4.61
N PRO A 51 17.27 -2.44 4.39
CA PRO A 51 17.40 -3.82 4.85
C PRO A 51 17.06 -3.95 6.34
N SER A 52 16.26 -4.94 6.68
CA SER A 52 15.86 -5.21 8.06
C SER A 52 15.62 -6.71 8.24
N LYS A 53 15.97 -7.26 9.40
CA LYS A 53 15.73 -8.68 9.72
C LYS A 53 14.25 -8.99 9.82
N THR A 54 13.50 -8.06 10.40
CA THR A 54 12.04 -8.13 10.56
C THR A 54 11.42 -6.80 10.13
N VAL A 55 10.14 -6.84 9.79
CA VAL A 55 9.30 -5.67 9.53
C VAL A 55 7.94 -5.92 10.15
N ASP A 56 7.33 -4.87 10.66
CA ASP A 56 5.92 -4.89 11.02
C ASP A 56 5.10 -4.49 9.79
N ILE A 57 4.02 -5.23 9.55
CA ILE A 57 3.04 -4.93 8.53
C ILE A 57 1.66 -5.10 9.13
N GLY A 58 0.80 -4.12 8.90
CA GLY A 58 -0.49 -4.07 9.57
C GLY A 58 -1.34 -2.92 9.06
N MET A 59 -2.57 -2.91 9.56
CA MET A 59 -3.61 -1.96 9.16
C MET A 59 -3.43 -0.71 10.01
N MET A 60 -3.61 0.45 9.40
CA MET A 60 -3.42 1.72 10.05
C MET A 60 -4.54 2.67 9.64
N CYS A 61 -5.12 3.34 10.62
CA CYS A 61 -6.06 4.43 10.44
C CYS A 61 -5.68 5.57 11.37
N CYS A 62 -5.89 6.81 10.93
CA CYS A 62 -5.58 8.00 11.71
C CYS A 62 -6.67 9.05 11.48
N SER A 63 -7.04 9.76 12.54
CA SER A 63 -7.94 10.92 12.47
C SER A 63 -7.32 12.09 13.23
N PRO A 64 -6.42 12.87 12.59
CA PRO A 64 -5.58 13.84 13.29
C PRO A 64 -6.36 14.99 13.95
N GLN A 65 -7.55 15.31 13.42
CA GLN A 65 -8.31 16.49 13.83
C GLN A 65 -9.43 16.20 14.82
N ARG A 66 -9.96 14.97 14.86
CA ARG A 66 -11.15 14.62 15.67
C ARG A 66 -11.28 13.13 15.90
N GLU A 67 -12.08 12.74 16.89
CA GLU A 67 -12.46 11.35 17.13
C GLU A 67 -13.59 10.86 16.22
N GLY A 68 -13.93 9.57 16.31
CA GLY A 68 -15.07 8.96 15.64
C GLY A 68 -14.83 8.53 14.19
N PHE A 69 -13.57 8.39 13.75
CA PHE A 69 -13.27 7.79 12.46
C PHE A 69 -13.25 6.26 12.59
N GLU A 70 -14.25 5.61 12.00
CA GLU A 70 -14.37 4.17 11.95
C GLU A 70 -14.05 3.65 10.56
N VAL A 71 -13.30 2.56 10.49
CA VAL A 71 -12.95 1.88 9.24
C VAL A 71 -12.92 0.38 9.48
N THR A 72 -13.36 -0.38 8.49
CA THR A 72 -13.24 -1.84 8.48
C THR A 72 -12.12 -2.24 7.53
N PHE A 73 -11.23 -3.11 8.00
CA PHE A 73 -10.24 -3.79 7.17
C PHE A 73 -10.65 -5.25 7.02
N SER A 74 -10.65 -5.75 5.79
CA SER A 74 -10.94 -7.14 5.45
C SER A 74 -9.86 -7.68 4.51
N ASP A 75 -9.88 -9.00 4.28
CA ASP A 75 -8.99 -9.70 3.33
C ASP A 75 -7.48 -9.46 3.54
N PHE A 76 -7.05 -9.22 4.78
CA PHE A 76 -5.63 -9.09 5.09
C PHE A 76 -4.93 -10.44 4.87
N SER A 77 -3.87 -10.41 4.06
CA SER A 77 -3.06 -11.59 3.77
C SER A 77 -1.60 -11.20 3.58
N VAL A 78 -0.71 -12.12 3.95
CA VAL A 78 0.74 -11.99 3.75
C VAL A 78 1.22 -13.26 3.06
N GLY A 79 2.02 -13.10 2.00
CA GLY A 79 2.51 -14.21 1.21
C GLY A 79 3.81 -13.85 0.48
N PRO A 80 4.29 -14.76 -0.39
CA PRO A 80 5.45 -14.52 -1.22
C PRO A 80 5.33 -13.24 -2.06
N ALA A 81 6.46 -12.60 -2.34
CA ALA A 81 6.50 -11.45 -3.22
C ALA A 81 6.06 -11.83 -4.65
N ILE A 82 5.36 -10.91 -5.33
CA ILE A 82 5.03 -11.03 -6.76
C ILE A 82 6.29 -10.92 -7.64
N SER A 83 6.15 -11.09 -8.96
CA SER A 83 7.24 -10.85 -9.92
C SER A 83 7.79 -9.43 -9.80
N ARG A 84 9.09 -9.27 -10.09
CA ARG A 84 9.76 -7.96 -10.16
C ARG A 84 9.44 -7.20 -11.44
N GLU A 85 8.77 -7.82 -12.40
CA GLU A 85 8.36 -7.16 -13.63
C GLU A 85 7.40 -6.00 -13.31
N LEU A 86 7.73 -4.85 -13.91
CA LEU A 86 7.01 -3.59 -13.73
C LEU A 86 6.13 -3.25 -14.93
N HIS A 87 6.41 -3.88 -16.07
CA HIS A 87 5.76 -3.65 -17.35
C HIS A 87 5.33 -5.01 -17.89
N ASP A 88 4.12 -5.04 -18.46
CA ASP A 88 3.71 -6.05 -19.42
C ASP A 88 4.12 -5.58 -20.83
#